data_AF-X1H402-F1
#
_entry.id   AF-X1H402-F1
#
_cell.length_a   1.000
_cell.length_b   1.000
_cell.length_c   1.000
_cell.angle_alpha   90.00
_cell.angle_beta   90.00
_cell.angle_gamma   90.00
#
_symmetry.space_group_name_H-M   'P 1'
#
loop_
_entity.id
_entity.type
_entity.pdbx_description
1 polymer ?
#
loop_
_entity_poly.entity_id
_entity_poly.type
_entity_poly.pdbx_seq_one_letter_code
_entity_poly.pdbx_strand_id
1 'polypeptide(L)'
;YQIPIIPDYGEFPESPMKAGFELNPSFTLKSEIQNFLDNVQKIDSEKTLMENQKDQIIGSNNWVVNGTLTNTGAPILCNDMHLGWMMPGVWYEQHLKAEDTGFHVYGFAIPGMPGVAVGHNERVGWGFTNTGYDVLDWYYYNTNGPNHYIYNGTSTAYTEKSYTINVKGQESVEFTVRHTVHGPVLSDLRDFGLPQSLGEIVLAPKWTANGYFFTILAGNGFDRAENREDFDEASKDWTLLAQ
;
A
#
# COMPACT_ATOMS: atom_id res chain seq x y z
N TYR A 1 -10.49 30.83 16.22
CA TYR A 1 -11.60 30.83 15.25
C TYR A 1 -11.01 31.09 13.87
N GLN A 2 -10.66 30.03 13.13
CA GLN A 2 -10.10 30.13 11.79
C GLN A 2 -11.22 29.80 10.79
N ILE A 3 -11.43 30.71 9.84
CA ILE A 3 -12.37 30.54 8.73
C ILE A 3 -11.62 29.78 7.63
N PRO A 4 -12.08 28.61 7.18
CA PRO A 4 -11.45 27.92 6.06
C PRO A 4 -11.74 28.69 4.75
N ILE A 5 -10.68 28.92 3.97
CA ILE A 5 -10.80 29.34 2.57
C ILE A 5 -10.84 28.06 1.75
N ILE A 6 -12.01 27.71 1.22
CA ILE A 6 -12.18 26.62 0.25
C ILE A 6 -12.14 27.24 -1.15
N PRO A 7 -11.32 26.75 -2.11
CA PRO A 7 -11.48 27.08 -3.52
C PRO A 7 -12.72 26.41 -4.11
N ASP A 8 -13.52 27.18 -4.84
CA ASP A 8 -14.68 26.69 -5.61
C ASP A 8 -14.20 25.88 -6.83
N TYR A 9 -14.56 24.60 -6.89
CA TYR A 9 -14.27 23.69 -8.01
C TYR A 9 -15.52 23.38 -8.86
N GLY A 10 -16.41 24.34 -9.05
CA GLY A 10 -17.48 24.25 -10.04
C GLY A 10 -17.00 24.46 -11.49
N GLU A 11 -17.35 23.49 -12.36
CA GLU A 11 -17.44 23.55 -13.83
C GLU A 11 -16.25 23.07 -14.68
N PHE A 12 -16.40 21.86 -15.26
CA PHE A 12 -15.71 21.45 -16.50
C PHE A 12 -16.76 21.26 -17.63
N PRO A 13 -16.76 22.05 -18.72
CA PRO A 13 -17.89 22.09 -19.67
C PRO A 13 -17.91 21.06 -20.80
N GLU A 14 -16.85 20.27 -21.07
CA GLU A 14 -16.83 19.44 -22.29
C GLU A 14 -16.28 18.02 -22.06
N SER A 15 -17.10 17.03 -22.41
CA SER A 15 -16.73 15.62 -22.55
C SER A 15 -16.50 15.32 -24.04
N PRO A 16 -15.35 14.78 -24.48
CA PRO A 16 -15.20 14.41 -25.88
C PRO A 16 -15.78 13.01 -26.15
N MET A 17 -16.79 12.96 -27.03
CA MET A 17 -17.21 11.76 -27.76
C MET A 17 -16.57 11.73 -29.16
N LYS A 18 -16.18 10.52 -29.64
CA LYS A 18 -16.31 9.95 -31.01
C LYS A 18 -15.27 8.83 -31.23
N ALA A 19 -15.39 7.83 -32.11
CA ALA A 19 -16.46 7.22 -32.92
C ALA A 19 -15.96 5.81 -33.36
N GLY A 20 -16.86 4.84 -33.59
CA GLY A 20 -16.50 3.47 -34.00
C GLY A 20 -16.35 3.25 -35.51
N PHE A 21 -15.71 2.14 -35.91
CA PHE A 21 -15.85 1.49 -37.22
C PHE A 21 -15.50 -0.02 -37.17
N GLU A 22 -16.21 -0.81 -37.99
CA GLU A 22 -16.19 -2.28 -38.13
C GLU A 22 -15.08 -2.84 -39.08
N LEU A 23 -15.12 -4.17 -39.31
CA LEU A 23 -14.03 -5.17 -39.36
C LEU A 23 -13.55 -5.72 -40.75
N ASN A 24 -12.23 -6.05 -40.82
CA ASN A 24 -11.46 -7.22 -41.39
C ASN A 24 -11.56 -7.69 -42.89
N PRO A 25 -10.64 -8.56 -43.44
CA PRO A 25 -9.40 -9.16 -42.88
C PRO A 25 -8.15 -9.27 -43.81
N SER A 26 -6.97 -9.38 -43.20
CA SER A 26 -5.87 -10.23 -43.71
C SER A 26 -4.91 -10.61 -42.57
N PHE A 27 -4.82 -11.90 -42.26
CA PHE A 27 -3.95 -12.49 -41.23
C PHE A 27 -2.47 -12.23 -41.56
N THR A 28 -1.75 -11.53 -40.68
CA THR A 28 -0.28 -11.40 -40.72
C THR A 28 0.18 -10.79 -39.39
N LEU A 29 1.39 -11.17 -38.93
CA LEU A 29 2.28 -10.66 -37.86
C LEU A 29 1.86 -9.41 -37.05
N LYS A 30 1.21 -8.46 -37.69
CA LYS A 30 0.47 -7.35 -37.11
C LYS A 30 -0.48 -7.76 -35.98
N SER A 31 -1.12 -8.92 -36.00
CA SER A 31 -2.02 -9.36 -34.92
C SER A 31 -1.30 -9.71 -33.62
N GLU A 32 -0.08 -10.26 -33.69
CA GLU A 32 0.72 -10.54 -32.49
C GLU A 32 1.36 -9.28 -31.92
N ILE A 33 1.81 -8.38 -32.80
CA ILE A 33 2.28 -7.05 -32.40
C ILE A 33 1.12 -6.24 -31.82
N GLN A 34 -0.08 -6.34 -32.39
CA GLN A 34 -1.27 -5.69 -31.87
C GLN A 34 -1.68 -6.30 -30.53
N ASN A 35 -1.65 -7.63 -30.35
CA ASN A 35 -1.91 -8.24 -29.04
C ASN A 35 -0.88 -7.81 -27.97
N PHE A 36 0.39 -7.70 -28.33
CA PHE A 36 1.41 -7.17 -27.44
C PHE A 36 1.17 -5.69 -27.11
N LEU A 37 0.87 -4.87 -28.12
CA LEU A 37 0.55 -3.46 -27.95
C LEU A 37 -0.79 -3.24 -27.23
N ASP A 38 -1.76 -4.12 -27.36
CA ASP A 38 -3.05 -4.11 -26.67
C ASP A 38 -2.87 -4.57 -25.21
N ASN A 39 -1.93 -5.47 -24.94
CA ASN A 39 -1.54 -5.85 -23.58
C ASN A 39 -0.70 -4.74 -22.91
N VAL A 40 0.12 -4.02 -23.66
CA VAL A 40 0.84 -2.82 -23.19
C VAL A 40 -0.11 -1.62 -23.06
N GLN A 41 -1.07 -1.45 -23.95
CA GLN A 41 -2.17 -0.47 -23.81
C GLN A 41 -3.16 -0.91 -22.73
N LYS A 42 -3.21 -2.19 -22.35
CA LYS A 42 -3.90 -2.62 -21.14
C LYS A 42 -3.20 -2.15 -19.86
N ILE A 43 -1.89 -1.90 -19.88
CA ILE A 43 -1.21 -1.15 -18.80
C ILE A 43 -1.71 0.31 -18.79
N ASP A 44 -2.02 0.89 -19.95
CA ASP A 44 -2.75 2.17 -20.07
C ASP A 44 -4.24 2.03 -19.69
N SER A 45 -4.82 0.82 -19.78
CA SER A 45 -6.15 0.50 -19.26
C SER A 45 -6.16 0.29 -17.75
N GLU A 46 -5.02 -0.04 -17.11
CA GLU A 46 -4.85 0.05 -15.66
C GLU A 46 -4.81 1.51 -15.24
N LYS A 47 -4.14 2.38 -16.01
CA LYS A 47 -4.25 3.83 -15.84
C LYS A 47 -5.69 4.31 -16.03
N THR A 48 -6.40 3.81 -17.04
CA THR A 48 -7.82 4.15 -17.27
C THR A 48 -8.74 3.52 -16.21
N LEU A 49 -8.39 2.38 -15.61
CA LEU A 49 -9.09 1.78 -14.45
C LEU A 49 -8.83 2.58 -13.18
N MET A 50 -7.60 3.06 -12.98
CA MET A 50 -7.21 3.97 -11.90
C MET A 50 -7.89 5.35 -12.08
N GLU A 51 -7.98 5.86 -13.30
CA GLU A 51 -8.68 7.10 -13.65
C GLU A 51 -10.21 6.94 -13.61
N ASN A 52 -10.74 5.73 -13.85
CA ASN A 52 -12.16 5.38 -13.72
C ASN A 52 -12.54 4.84 -12.33
N GLN A 53 -11.62 4.76 -11.36
CA GLN A 53 -11.95 4.67 -9.93
C GLN A 53 -12.52 6.02 -9.44
N LYS A 54 -13.58 6.48 -10.10
CA LYS A 54 -14.23 7.78 -9.88
C LYS A 54 -14.94 7.92 -8.53
N ASP A 55 -14.87 6.93 -7.64
CA ASP A 55 -15.54 6.98 -6.33
C ASP A 55 -14.62 6.84 -5.10
N GLN A 56 -13.30 6.72 -5.26
CA GLN A 56 -12.38 6.91 -4.12
C GLN A 56 -11.06 7.52 -4.59
N ILE A 57 -10.93 8.84 -4.49
CA ILE A 57 -9.61 9.45 -4.38
C ILE A 57 -9.03 8.97 -3.03
N ILE A 58 -8.36 7.81 -3.05
CA ILE A 58 -7.56 7.35 -1.92
C ILE A 58 -6.24 8.11 -2.04
N GLY A 59 -6.08 9.09 -1.17
CA GLY A 59 -4.91 9.96 -1.19
C GLY A 59 -4.72 10.62 0.15
N SER A 60 -3.72 11.49 0.25
CA SER A 60 -3.57 12.38 1.38
C SER A 60 -2.87 13.63 0.88
N ASN A 61 -3.12 14.74 1.55
CA ASN A 61 -2.36 15.96 1.32
C ASN A 61 -1.31 16.11 2.42
N ASN A 62 -0.10 16.49 2.04
CA ASN A 62 0.87 17.03 2.98
C ASN A 62 1.63 18.19 2.36
N TRP A 63 1.93 19.20 3.16
CA TRP A 63 2.82 20.29 2.77
C TRP A 63 3.50 20.89 3.99
N VAL A 64 4.67 21.48 3.74
CA VAL A 64 5.46 22.19 4.73
C VAL A 64 5.86 23.56 4.19
N VAL A 65 5.72 24.60 5.01
CA VAL A 65 6.19 25.95 4.71
C VAL A 65 7.35 26.27 5.64
N ASN A 66 8.47 26.67 5.04
CA ASN A 66 9.64 27.11 5.80
C ASN A 66 9.32 28.37 6.61
N GLY A 67 9.87 28.47 7.83
CA GLY A 67 9.63 29.62 8.72
C GLY A 67 9.96 30.98 8.11
N THR A 68 10.92 31.05 7.18
CA THR A 68 11.29 32.27 6.42
C THR A 68 10.16 32.81 5.53
N LEU A 69 9.17 31.99 5.21
CA LEU A 69 7.98 32.34 4.43
C LEU A 69 6.75 32.62 5.30
N THR A 70 6.90 32.65 6.63
CA THR A 70 5.80 32.87 7.57
C THR A 70 5.99 34.15 8.37
N ASN A 71 4.89 34.78 8.80
CA ASN A 71 4.94 35.98 9.62
C ASN A 71 5.41 35.72 11.07
N THR A 72 5.47 34.46 11.50
CA THR A 72 5.93 34.08 12.85
C THR A 72 7.41 33.70 12.89
N GLY A 73 8.02 33.44 11.73
CA GLY A 73 9.36 32.84 11.64
C GLY A 73 9.39 31.33 11.92
N ALA A 74 8.27 30.71 12.30
CA ALA A 74 8.17 29.27 12.60
C ALA A 74 7.63 28.47 11.40
N PRO A 75 8.05 27.22 11.20
CA PRO A 75 7.53 26.38 10.13
C PRO A 75 6.04 26.05 10.33
N ILE A 76 5.33 25.81 9.23
CA ILE A 76 3.95 25.31 9.24
C ILE A 76 3.94 23.95 8.55
N LEU A 77 3.40 22.94 9.22
CA LEU A 77 3.13 21.61 8.67
C LEU A 77 1.62 21.44 8.56
N CYS A 78 1.15 20.94 7.42
CA CYS A 78 -0.21 20.45 7.27
C CYS A 78 -0.17 19.03 6.72
N ASN A 79 -0.88 18.12 7.40
CA ASN A 79 -1.05 16.73 6.98
C ASN A 79 -2.53 16.37 7.11
N ASP A 80 -3.11 15.90 6.02
CA ASP A 80 -4.54 15.67 5.84
C ASP A 80 -4.72 14.33 5.14
N MET A 81 -4.94 13.27 5.94
CA MET A 81 -4.97 11.89 5.46
C MET A 81 -6.39 11.46 5.11
N HIS A 82 -6.61 10.97 3.88
CA HIS A 82 -7.94 10.53 3.42
C HIS A 82 -8.03 9.02 3.42
N LEU A 83 -8.80 8.46 4.37
CA LEU A 83 -9.13 7.05 4.43
C LEU A 83 -10.65 6.86 4.43
N GLY A 84 -11.09 5.70 3.94
CA GLY A 84 -12.50 5.32 3.95
C GLY A 84 -13.09 5.32 5.37
N TRP A 85 -14.37 5.68 5.47
CA TRP A 85 -15.07 5.65 6.75
C TRP A 85 -15.32 4.21 7.21
N MET A 86 -14.91 3.91 8.44
CA MET A 86 -15.11 2.60 9.06
C MET A 86 -15.35 2.74 10.57
N MET A 87 -15.92 1.70 11.20
CA MET A 87 -16.06 1.62 12.66
C MET A 87 -15.36 0.37 13.21
N PRO A 88 -14.43 0.51 14.17
CA PRO A 88 -13.89 1.79 14.66
C PRO A 88 -13.13 2.54 13.56
N GLY A 89 -13.01 3.87 13.71
CA GLY A 89 -12.23 4.70 12.78
C GLY A 89 -10.76 4.30 12.77
N VAL A 90 -10.08 4.47 11.63
CA VAL A 90 -8.66 4.12 11.48
C VAL A 90 -7.77 4.99 12.37
N TRP A 91 -8.05 6.29 12.43
CA TRP A 91 -7.27 7.25 13.21
C TRP A 91 -7.92 7.49 14.56
N TYR A 92 -7.12 7.33 15.60
CA TYR A 92 -7.45 7.64 16.97
C TYR A 92 -6.55 8.79 17.45
N GLU A 93 -7.17 9.91 17.81
CA GLU A 93 -6.45 11.05 18.38
C GLU A 93 -5.98 10.69 19.79
N GLN A 94 -4.71 10.95 20.09
CA GLN A 94 -4.13 10.69 21.39
C GLN A 94 -3.05 11.69 21.79
N HIS A 95 -2.93 11.83 23.10
CA HIS A 95 -1.94 12.67 23.76
C HIS A 95 -1.24 11.83 24.82
N LEU A 96 0.05 11.59 24.65
CA LEU A 96 0.85 10.78 25.57
C LEU A 96 1.83 11.69 26.31
N LYS A 97 1.88 11.56 27.64
CA LYS A 97 2.81 12.29 28.50
C LYS A 97 3.37 11.37 29.60
N ALA A 98 4.69 11.31 29.74
CA ALA A 98 5.36 10.64 30.85
C ALA A 98 6.39 11.59 31.48
N GLU A 99 6.11 12.06 32.69
CA GLU A 99 6.85 13.15 33.34
C GLU A 99 8.27 12.75 33.78
N ASP A 100 8.47 11.46 34.09
CA ASP A 100 9.74 10.88 34.50
C ASP A 100 10.77 10.78 33.37
N THR A 101 10.30 10.61 32.14
CA THR A 101 11.16 10.51 30.95
C THR A 101 11.14 11.76 30.07
N GLY A 102 10.27 12.73 30.38
CA GLY A 102 10.05 13.90 29.53
C GLY A 102 9.35 13.58 28.21
N PHE A 103 8.78 12.38 28.05
CA PHE A 103 8.06 11.99 26.84
C PHE A 103 6.75 12.77 26.74
N HIS A 104 6.53 13.46 25.63
CA HIS A 104 5.31 14.24 25.41
C HIS A 104 5.03 14.36 23.91
N VAL A 105 3.93 13.77 23.45
CA VAL A 105 3.60 13.72 22.03
C VAL A 105 2.10 13.76 21.82
N TYR A 106 1.65 14.49 20.80
CA TYR A 106 0.25 14.66 20.45
C TYR A 106 0.04 14.34 18.97
N GLY A 107 -1.03 13.62 18.65
CA GLY A 107 -1.44 13.41 17.26
C GLY A 107 -2.40 12.26 17.10
N PHE A 108 -2.27 11.55 15.99
CA PHE A 108 -3.14 10.44 15.61
C PHE A 108 -2.36 9.14 15.52
N ALA A 109 -3.00 8.04 15.88
CA ALA A 109 -2.46 6.69 15.75
C ALA A 109 -3.51 5.70 15.26
N ILE A 110 -3.02 4.54 14.82
CA ILE A 110 -3.88 3.40 14.52
C ILE A 110 -4.17 2.67 15.85
N PRO A 111 -5.41 2.25 16.13
CA PRO A 111 -5.73 1.47 17.30
C PRO A 111 -4.77 0.29 17.51
N GLY A 112 -4.12 0.25 18.68
CA GLY A 112 -3.12 -0.76 19.04
C GLY A 112 -1.66 -0.35 18.82
N MET A 113 -1.39 0.78 18.15
CA MET A 113 -0.02 1.31 17.99
C MET A 113 0.49 1.97 19.28
N PRO A 114 1.71 1.65 19.75
CA PRO A 114 2.24 2.14 21.03
C PRO A 114 2.91 3.52 20.94
N GLY A 115 2.30 4.48 20.24
CA GLY A 115 2.85 5.81 19.98
C GLY A 115 2.06 6.59 18.95
N VAL A 116 2.47 7.83 18.65
CA VAL A 116 1.80 8.70 17.67
C VAL A 116 2.35 8.39 16.27
N ALA A 117 1.43 8.11 15.32
CA ALA A 117 1.82 7.85 13.94
C ALA A 117 2.08 9.16 13.19
N VAL A 118 1.16 10.13 13.27
CA VAL A 118 1.33 11.47 12.70
C VAL A 118 0.97 12.50 13.74
N GLY A 119 1.74 13.58 13.84
CA GLY A 119 1.54 14.54 14.91
C GLY A 119 2.77 15.39 15.16
N HIS A 120 2.94 15.76 16.42
CA HIS A 120 4.06 16.58 16.85
C HIS A 120 4.39 16.36 18.31
N ASN A 121 5.62 16.71 18.68
CA ASN A 121 6.02 17.00 20.04
C ASN A 121 6.28 18.51 20.19
N GLU A 122 7.00 18.93 21.22
CA GLU A 122 7.32 20.35 21.47
C GLU A 122 8.31 20.94 20.47
N ARG A 123 9.03 20.09 19.72
CA ARG A 123 10.19 20.49 18.92
C ARG A 123 10.02 20.21 17.43
N VAL A 124 9.39 19.09 17.08
CA VAL A 124 9.19 18.67 15.69
C VAL A 124 7.75 18.25 15.44
N GLY A 125 7.31 18.41 14.20
CA GLY A 125 6.04 17.90 13.70
C GLY A 125 6.29 17.07 12.43
N TRP A 126 5.51 16.02 12.26
CA TRP A 126 5.60 15.10 11.13
C TRP A 126 4.23 14.62 10.69
N GLY A 127 4.18 14.20 9.43
CA GLY A 127 2.99 13.65 8.82
C GLY A 127 3.38 12.79 7.64
N PHE A 128 2.52 11.87 7.28
CA PHE A 128 2.79 10.88 6.24
C PHE A 128 1.69 10.91 5.19
N THR A 129 2.05 10.56 3.96
CA THR A 129 1.12 10.32 2.85
C THR A 129 1.50 9.00 2.21
N ASN A 130 0.54 8.29 1.64
CA ASN A 130 0.88 7.11 0.84
C ASN A 130 1.65 7.56 -0.41
N THR A 131 2.88 7.07 -0.56
CA THR A 131 3.74 7.39 -1.71
C THR A 131 3.62 6.35 -2.82
N GLY A 132 2.90 5.24 -2.56
CA GLY A 132 2.72 4.18 -3.53
C GLY A 132 4.00 3.39 -3.81
N TYR A 133 4.94 3.35 -2.85
CA TYR A 133 6.15 2.54 -2.99
C TYR A 133 5.81 1.07 -3.29
N ASP A 134 6.55 0.49 -4.23
CA ASP A 134 6.48 -0.93 -4.51
C ASP A 134 7.13 -1.73 -3.37
N VAL A 135 6.29 -2.42 -2.60
CA VAL A 135 6.69 -3.26 -1.47
C VAL A 135 6.32 -4.73 -1.69
N LEU A 136 5.83 -5.08 -2.87
CA LEU A 136 5.23 -6.39 -3.17
C LEU A 136 5.68 -6.91 -4.53
N ASP A 137 6.63 -7.85 -4.52
CA ASP A 137 7.05 -8.53 -5.75
C ASP A 137 6.14 -9.74 -6.03
N TRP A 138 5.72 -9.91 -7.28
CA TRP A 138 5.00 -11.11 -7.70
C TRP A 138 5.94 -12.08 -8.42
N TYR A 139 5.87 -13.36 -8.04
CA TYR A 139 6.57 -14.43 -8.71
C TYR A 139 5.58 -15.45 -9.29
N TYR A 140 5.94 -16.01 -10.45
CA TYR A 140 5.26 -17.15 -11.01
C TYR A 140 6.21 -18.34 -11.14
N TYR A 141 5.67 -19.55 -10.96
CA TYR A 141 6.41 -20.79 -11.17
C TYR A 141 5.58 -21.77 -11.98
N ASN A 142 6.25 -22.63 -12.72
CA ASN A 142 5.64 -23.83 -13.26
C ASN A 142 5.46 -24.84 -12.13
N THR A 143 4.27 -25.42 -12.02
CA THR A 143 4.05 -26.54 -11.12
C THR A 143 4.85 -27.78 -11.56
N ASN A 144 5.16 -28.67 -10.62
CA ASN A 144 5.71 -29.99 -10.90
C ASN A 144 4.96 -31.05 -10.08
N GLY A 145 3.68 -31.24 -10.42
CA GLY A 145 2.77 -32.07 -9.63
C GLY A 145 2.23 -31.34 -8.40
N PRO A 146 1.51 -32.06 -7.50
CA PRO A 146 0.73 -31.40 -6.44
C PRO A 146 1.58 -30.74 -5.36
N ASN A 147 2.77 -31.28 -5.09
CA ASN A 147 3.58 -30.91 -3.92
C ASN A 147 4.89 -30.21 -4.27
N HIS A 148 5.16 -29.95 -5.56
CA HIS A 148 6.41 -29.33 -6.02
C HIS A 148 6.16 -28.27 -7.08
N TYR A 149 7.15 -27.39 -7.24
CA TYR A 149 7.27 -26.40 -8.31
C TYR A 149 8.70 -26.35 -8.83
N ILE A 150 8.89 -25.75 -9.99
CA ILE A 150 10.23 -25.58 -10.55
C ILE A 150 10.86 -24.28 -10.03
N TYR A 151 12.02 -24.40 -9.38
CA TYR A 151 12.84 -23.27 -8.95
C TYR A 151 14.30 -23.50 -9.37
N ASN A 152 14.88 -22.53 -10.08
CA ASN A 152 16.24 -22.63 -10.64
C ASN A 152 16.49 -23.96 -11.39
N GLY A 153 15.51 -24.39 -12.19
CA GLY A 153 15.57 -25.63 -12.98
C GLY A 153 15.40 -26.92 -12.17
N THR A 154 15.16 -26.83 -10.86
CA THR A 154 15.03 -27.99 -9.96
C THR A 154 13.60 -28.12 -9.42
N SER A 155 13.11 -29.35 -9.34
CA SER A 155 11.87 -29.66 -8.63
C SER A 155 12.03 -29.40 -7.13
N THR A 156 11.35 -28.38 -6.63
CA THR A 156 11.43 -27.90 -5.25
C THR A 156 10.09 -28.14 -4.57
N ALA A 157 10.11 -28.75 -3.38
CA ALA A 157 8.90 -28.97 -2.60
C ALA A 157 8.34 -27.65 -2.07
N TYR A 158 7.02 -27.51 -2.04
CA TYR A 158 6.41 -26.45 -1.24
C TYR A 158 6.68 -26.68 0.25
N THR A 159 6.81 -25.61 1.02
CA THR A 159 6.62 -25.71 2.48
C THR A 159 5.15 -25.48 2.79
N GLU A 160 4.62 -26.16 3.80
CA GLU A 160 3.21 -26.08 4.15
C GLU A 160 3.04 -25.58 5.57
N LYS A 161 2.03 -24.73 5.77
CA LYS A 161 1.62 -24.28 7.09
C LYS A 161 0.13 -24.49 7.27
N SER A 162 -0.22 -25.39 8.17
CA SER A 162 -1.61 -25.73 8.50
C SER A 162 -2.13 -24.89 9.66
N TYR A 163 -3.40 -24.54 9.58
CA TYR A 163 -4.13 -23.71 10.53
C TYR A 163 -5.47 -24.36 10.85
N THR A 164 -5.78 -24.44 12.14
CA THR A 164 -7.12 -24.80 12.61
C THR A 164 -7.91 -23.51 12.88
N ILE A 165 -8.97 -23.29 12.12
CA ILE A 165 -9.88 -22.14 12.27
C ILE A 165 -11.08 -22.59 13.09
N ASN A 166 -11.18 -22.11 14.34
CA ASN A 166 -12.33 -22.39 15.19
C ASN A 166 -13.53 -21.55 14.74
N VAL A 167 -14.62 -22.22 14.34
CA VAL A 167 -15.84 -21.57 13.85
C VAL A 167 -16.91 -21.60 14.94
N LYS A 168 -17.46 -20.43 15.30
CA LYS A 168 -18.46 -20.32 16.37
C LYS A 168 -19.70 -21.17 16.04
N GLY A 169 -19.97 -22.16 16.89
CA GLY A 169 -21.14 -23.04 16.76
C GLY A 169 -21.02 -24.10 15.66
N GLN A 170 -19.83 -24.32 15.10
CA GLN A 170 -19.56 -25.35 14.10
C GLN A 170 -18.27 -26.09 14.44
N GLU A 171 -17.97 -27.16 13.70
CA GLU A 171 -16.67 -27.81 13.76
C GLU A 171 -15.57 -26.89 13.22
N SER A 172 -14.35 -27.05 13.74
CA SER A 172 -13.19 -26.30 13.26
C SER A 172 -12.84 -26.70 11.83
N VAL A 173 -12.37 -25.72 11.04
CA VAL A 173 -11.95 -25.91 9.67
C VAL A 173 -10.43 -25.96 9.60
N GLU A 174 -9.89 -27.01 8.99
CA GLU A 174 -8.47 -27.11 8.69
C GLU A 174 -8.16 -26.41 7.37
N PHE A 175 -7.11 -25.58 7.38
CA PHE A 175 -6.68 -24.78 6.25
C PHE A 175 -5.16 -24.83 6.12
N THR A 176 -4.66 -25.27 4.96
CA THR A 176 -3.22 -25.37 4.70
C THR A 176 -2.80 -24.37 3.64
N VAL A 177 -1.75 -23.59 3.93
CA VAL A 177 -1.14 -22.65 3.00
C VAL A 177 0.19 -23.21 2.50
N ARG A 178 0.28 -23.46 1.20
CA ARG A 178 1.54 -23.78 0.53
C ARG A 178 2.39 -22.52 0.38
N HIS A 179 3.69 -22.66 0.50
CA HIS A 179 4.66 -21.58 0.34
C HIS A 179 5.76 -22.02 -0.63
N THR A 180 6.13 -21.09 -1.50
CA THR A 180 7.35 -21.14 -2.29
C THR A 180 8.49 -20.51 -1.48
N VAL A 181 9.69 -20.51 -2.05
CA VAL A 181 10.84 -19.76 -1.51
C VAL A 181 10.62 -18.24 -1.42
N HIS A 182 9.65 -17.67 -2.13
CA HIS A 182 9.38 -16.22 -2.11
C HIS A 182 8.13 -15.84 -1.30
N GLY A 183 7.17 -16.74 -1.12
CA GLY A 183 5.96 -16.44 -0.37
C GLY A 183 4.83 -17.47 -0.53
N PRO A 184 3.66 -17.20 0.07
CA PRO A 184 2.50 -18.09 0.00
C PRO A 184 2.00 -18.23 -1.44
N VAL A 185 1.49 -19.42 -1.80
CA VAL A 185 0.89 -19.66 -3.10
C VAL A 185 -0.53 -19.08 -3.11
N LEU A 186 -0.69 -17.87 -3.64
CA LEU A 186 -1.95 -17.16 -3.59
C LEU A 186 -2.96 -17.67 -4.63
N SER A 187 -2.47 -18.28 -5.72
CA SER A 187 -3.29 -18.93 -6.74
C SER A 187 -4.12 -20.12 -6.22
N ASP A 188 -3.83 -20.62 -5.01
CA ASP A 188 -4.64 -21.66 -4.35
C ASP A 188 -5.90 -21.08 -3.71
N LEU A 189 -5.88 -19.79 -3.34
CA LEU A 189 -6.94 -19.14 -2.60
C LEU A 189 -7.92 -18.40 -3.50
N ARG A 190 -7.48 -18.04 -4.70
CA ARG A 190 -8.27 -17.26 -5.64
C ARG A 190 -7.83 -17.56 -7.07
N ASP A 191 -8.82 -17.67 -7.96
CA ASP A 191 -8.58 -17.63 -9.39
C ASP A 191 -8.26 -16.19 -9.83
N PHE A 192 -7.06 -16.01 -10.38
CA PHE A 192 -6.59 -14.73 -10.92
C PHE A 192 -6.98 -14.51 -12.39
N GLY A 193 -7.75 -15.43 -12.99
CA GLY A 193 -8.16 -15.34 -14.39
C GLY A 193 -7.00 -15.50 -15.36
N LEU A 194 -5.97 -16.27 -14.98
CA LEU A 194 -4.76 -16.43 -15.78
C LEU A 194 -5.08 -17.21 -17.07
N PRO A 195 -4.58 -16.77 -18.24
CA PRO A 195 -4.80 -17.49 -19.49
C PRO A 195 -4.29 -18.93 -19.39
N GLN A 196 -5.14 -19.90 -19.79
CA GLN A 196 -4.75 -21.32 -19.84
C GLN A 196 -3.51 -21.57 -20.72
N SER A 197 -3.22 -20.68 -21.67
CA SER A 197 -2.02 -20.74 -22.52
C SER A 197 -0.70 -20.62 -21.73
N LEU A 198 -0.74 -20.10 -20.49
CA LEU A 198 0.44 -20.05 -19.62
C LEU A 198 0.75 -21.41 -18.96
N GLY A 199 -0.14 -22.40 -19.11
CA GLY A 199 -0.03 -23.69 -18.43
C GLY A 199 -0.44 -23.61 -16.97
N GLU A 200 -0.12 -24.66 -16.21
CA GLU A 200 -0.35 -24.71 -14.76
C GLU A 200 0.73 -23.89 -14.03
N ILE A 201 0.44 -22.61 -13.87
CA ILE A 201 1.28 -21.67 -13.13
C ILE A 201 0.79 -21.47 -11.70
N VAL A 202 1.74 -21.31 -10.79
CA VAL A 202 1.48 -20.89 -9.41
C VAL A 202 1.97 -19.47 -9.21
N LEU A 203 1.16 -18.63 -8.57
CA LEU A 203 1.50 -17.26 -8.21
C LEU A 203 1.82 -17.16 -6.73
N ALA A 204 2.93 -16.52 -6.40
CA ALA A 204 3.33 -16.27 -5.03
C ALA A 204 3.86 -14.84 -4.87
N PRO A 205 3.24 -13.99 -4.04
CA PRO A 205 3.78 -12.68 -3.73
C PRO A 205 4.84 -12.76 -2.63
N LYS A 206 5.91 -11.97 -2.78
CA LYS A 206 6.85 -11.64 -1.73
C LYS A 206 6.57 -10.23 -1.24
N TRP A 207 5.88 -10.14 -0.11
CA TRP A 207 5.61 -8.87 0.54
C TRP A 207 6.71 -8.53 1.55
N THR A 208 7.20 -7.30 1.56
CA THR A 208 8.18 -6.84 2.57
C THR A 208 7.69 -7.03 4.00
N ALA A 209 6.36 -6.98 4.25
CA ALA A 209 5.77 -7.21 5.58
C ALA A 209 5.94 -8.64 6.11
N ASN A 210 6.25 -9.60 5.24
CA ASN A 210 6.49 -10.97 5.64
C ASN A 210 7.89 -11.15 6.28
N GLY A 211 8.76 -10.14 6.19
CA GLY A 211 10.07 -10.10 6.83
C GLY A 211 10.05 -9.41 8.20
N TYR A 212 11.24 -9.14 8.72
CA TYR A 212 11.41 -8.29 9.90
C TYR A 212 11.24 -6.83 9.51
N PHE A 213 10.52 -6.07 10.33
CA PHE A 213 10.34 -4.63 10.15
C PHE A 213 10.62 -3.90 11.46
N PHE A 214 11.21 -2.71 11.34
CA PHE A 214 11.63 -1.89 12.47
C PHE A 214 10.79 -0.62 12.62
N THR A 215 9.66 -0.54 11.91
CA THR A 215 8.80 0.64 11.86
C THR A 215 8.29 1.12 13.22
N ILE A 216 8.14 0.24 14.21
CA ILE A 216 7.80 0.63 15.58
C ILE A 216 8.97 1.37 16.26
N LEU A 217 10.21 0.98 15.98
CA LEU A 217 11.40 1.69 16.45
C LEU A 217 11.49 3.08 15.82
N ALA A 218 11.26 3.17 14.51
CA ALA A 218 11.17 4.46 13.81
C ALA A 218 10.10 5.37 14.43
N GLY A 219 8.89 4.86 14.63
CA GLY A 219 7.80 5.61 15.27
C GLY A 219 8.14 6.11 16.68
N ASN A 220 8.72 5.25 17.54
CA ASN A 220 9.20 5.68 18.85
C ASN A 220 10.33 6.73 18.75
N GLY A 221 11.18 6.63 17.73
CA GLY A 221 12.21 7.63 17.44
C GLY A 221 11.60 8.97 17.04
N PHE A 222 10.58 8.98 16.17
CA PHE A 222 9.84 10.19 15.78
C PHE A 222 9.18 10.87 16.97
N ASP A 223 8.48 10.11 17.82
CA ASP A 223 7.82 10.63 19.03
C ASP A 223 8.82 11.32 19.98
N ARG A 224 10.09 10.90 19.97
CA ARG A 224 11.16 11.37 20.87
C ARG A 224 12.15 12.34 20.22
N ALA A 225 12.05 12.59 18.91
CA ALA A 225 13.05 13.36 18.18
C ALA A 225 13.13 14.79 18.73
N GLU A 226 14.35 15.27 19.02
CA GLU A 226 14.52 16.63 19.53
C GLU A 226 14.75 17.66 18.41
N ASN A 227 15.12 17.19 17.23
CA ASN A 227 15.51 17.98 16.08
C ASN A 227 15.35 17.16 14.79
N ARG A 228 15.73 17.76 13.66
CA ARG A 228 15.61 17.11 12.34
C ARG A 228 16.56 15.93 12.21
N GLU A 229 17.75 16.03 12.77
CA GLU A 229 18.78 15.00 12.70
C GLU A 229 18.35 13.73 13.43
N ASP A 230 17.74 13.84 14.61
CA ASP A 230 17.17 12.70 15.35
C ASP A 230 16.04 12.04 14.56
N PHE A 231 15.19 12.84 13.91
CA PHE A 231 14.10 12.35 13.07
C PHE A 231 14.65 11.59 11.84
N ASP A 232 15.65 12.15 11.16
CA ASP A 232 16.31 11.50 10.03
C ASP A 232 17.02 10.20 10.46
N GLU A 233 17.63 10.17 11.65
CA GLU A 233 18.23 8.94 12.19
C GLU A 233 17.17 7.86 12.42
N ALA A 234 16.07 8.19 13.10
CA ALA A 234 14.96 7.28 13.34
C ALA A 234 14.32 6.78 12.03
N SER A 235 14.30 7.61 10.98
CA SER A 235 13.71 7.26 9.69
C SER A 235 14.41 6.09 8.99
N LYS A 236 15.66 5.79 9.34
CA LYS A 236 16.40 4.63 8.80
C LYS A 236 15.75 3.30 9.16
N ASP A 237 15.00 3.24 10.26
CA ASP A 237 14.24 2.07 10.70
C ASP A 237 12.85 1.99 10.06
N TRP A 238 12.47 2.95 9.21
CA TRP A 238 11.21 2.97 8.48
C TRP A 238 11.26 2.02 7.27
N THR A 239 11.06 0.71 7.53
CA THR A 239 11.42 -0.34 6.57
C THR A 239 10.25 -1.01 5.86
N LEU A 240 9.01 -0.64 6.16
CA LEU A 240 7.84 -1.40 5.72
C LEU A 240 6.72 -0.57 5.09
N LEU A 241 6.40 0.54 5.74
CA LEU A 241 5.26 1.37 5.40
C LEU A 241 5.58 2.17 4.13
N ALA A 242 4.72 2.05 3.11
CA ALA A 242 4.84 2.74 1.81
C ALA A 242 4.44 4.23 1.91
N GLN A 243 4.97 4.90 2.92
CA GLN A 243 4.72 6.30 3.26
C GLN A 243 6.03 7.07 3.35
#